data_AF-I8UU61-F1
#
_entry.id   AF-I8UU61-F1
#
_cell.length_a   1.000
_cell.length_b   1.000
_cell.length_c   1.000
_cell.angle_alpha   90.00
_cell.angle_beta   90.00
_cell.angle_gamma   90.00
#
_symmetry.space_group_name_H-M   'P 1'
#
loop_
_entity.id
_entity.type
_entity.pdbx_description
1 polymer ?
#
loop_
_entity_poly.entity_id
_entity_poly.type
_entity_poly.pdbx_seq_one_letter_code
_entity_poly.pdbx_strand_id
1 'polypeptide(L)'
;MKKILILLVCLLPVITFTSCDDKDDIRKDIDDLNARLDALTDDLENLNTSIKSFQDAVKGLVLVTGYTMDEKGNYTLSLSDGTELVVYGGQPAGDIPTLGINEAGNWTYTLDGRTVELKDKEGNPCPAVPVDGSDGQTPTISIDADGYWCYAVGGGEPQRIDGRYNIANIGEIPGGIFADVTVNGNIVTFEFTDGSKTEIPLLGGLDMTFSQGGSSNITSVNVAKGGSAVLTAKQTNVARVIIDPTPVQVVLTDDASDNLTIKTKGLASGKYTVYFQIFSKEGYRLIKSLEVTVAE
;
A
#
# COMPACT_ATOMS: atom_id res chain seq x y z
N MET A 1 84.72 3.12 55.33
CA MET A 1 85.04 1.74 55.76
C MET A 1 83.84 0.84 55.44
N LYS A 2 84.10 -0.33 54.81
CA LYS A 2 83.33 -1.60 54.72
C LYS A 2 81.80 -1.52 54.55
N LYS A 3 81.24 -1.81 53.36
CA LYS A 3 80.85 -3.14 52.84
C LYS A 3 80.07 -4.00 53.85
N ILE A 4 78.80 -4.30 53.54
CA ILE A 4 78.29 -5.67 53.36
C ILE A 4 77.09 -5.65 52.40
N LEU A 5 77.21 -6.51 51.40
CA LEU A 5 76.27 -6.95 50.38
C LEU A 5 75.37 -8.05 50.98
N ILE A 6 74.08 -8.12 50.63
CA ILE A 6 73.39 -9.35 50.21
C ILE A 6 72.01 -9.00 49.63
N LEU A 7 71.70 -9.78 48.62
CA LEU A 7 70.70 -9.70 47.58
C LEU A 7 69.58 -10.69 47.93
N LEU A 8 68.30 -10.30 47.83
CA LEU A 8 67.23 -11.25 47.52
C LEU A 8 65.98 -10.55 46.96
N VAL A 9 65.72 -10.89 45.70
CA VAL A 9 64.48 -10.79 44.95
C VAL A 9 63.33 -11.42 45.73
N CYS A 10 62.14 -10.79 45.77
CA CYS A 10 60.85 -11.41 45.41
C CYS A 10 59.65 -10.50 45.67
N LEU A 11 58.94 -10.20 44.57
CA LEU A 11 57.53 -9.87 44.46
C LEU A 11 56.98 -8.71 45.31
N LEU A 12 56.90 -7.54 44.66
CA LEU A 12 55.71 -6.72 44.75
C LEU A 12 54.48 -7.60 44.45
N PRO A 13 53.43 -7.61 45.30
CA PRO A 13 52.12 -8.04 44.86
C PRO A 13 51.69 -7.07 43.78
N VAL A 14 51.62 -7.60 42.56
CA VAL A 14 50.82 -7.08 41.47
C VAL A 14 49.40 -6.91 42.00
N ILE A 15 49.04 -5.69 42.41
CA ILE A 15 47.64 -5.28 42.38
C ILE A 15 47.43 -4.77 40.96
N THR A 16 47.33 -5.70 40.01
CA THR A 16 46.51 -5.46 38.84
C THR A 16 45.11 -5.26 39.40
N PHE A 17 44.66 -4.01 39.45
CA PHE A 17 43.24 -3.76 39.29
C PHE A 17 42.88 -4.41 37.96
N THR A 18 42.27 -5.58 38.00
CA THR A 18 41.49 -6.11 36.89
C THR A 18 40.29 -5.18 36.74
N SER A 19 40.53 -3.99 36.18
CA SER A 19 39.51 -3.04 35.77
C SER A 19 39.16 -3.29 34.30
N CYS A 20 38.81 -4.54 34.01
CA CYS A 20 38.33 -5.00 32.71
C CYS A 20 37.25 -6.02 33.03
N ASP A 21 36.04 -5.53 33.23
CA ASP A 21 34.81 -6.20 32.80
C ASP A 21 33.69 -5.14 32.86
N ASP A 22 33.45 -4.49 34.00
CA ASP A 22 32.31 -3.57 34.17
C ASP A 22 32.27 -2.37 33.20
N LYS A 23 33.41 -1.79 32.82
CA LYS A 23 33.45 -0.64 31.90
C LYS A 23 33.22 -1.04 30.44
N ASP A 24 33.67 -2.23 30.07
CA ASP A 24 33.47 -2.74 28.71
C ASP A 24 32.05 -3.30 28.56
N ASP A 25 31.47 -3.86 29.63
CA ASP A 25 30.05 -4.21 29.72
C ASP A 25 29.13 -2.98 29.61
N ILE A 26 29.43 -1.89 30.32
CA ILE A 26 28.65 -0.64 30.20
C ILE A 26 28.72 -0.06 28.77
N ARG A 27 29.87 -0.14 28.10
CA ARG A 27 30.01 0.32 26.71
C ARG A 27 29.18 -0.54 25.77
N LYS A 28 29.21 -1.85 25.97
CA LYS A 28 28.39 -2.80 25.22
C LYS A 28 26.91 -2.53 25.40
N ASP A 29 26.44 -2.27 26.62
CA ASP A 29 25.04 -1.93 26.89
C ASP A 29 24.63 -0.61 26.21
N ILE A 30 25.50 0.39 26.19
CA ILE A 30 25.26 1.66 25.48
C ILE A 30 25.15 1.43 23.97
N ASP A 31 26.07 0.64 23.40
CA ASP A 31 26.06 0.33 21.97
C ASP A 31 24.80 -0.47 21.59
N ASP A 32 24.42 -1.46 22.41
CA ASP A 32 23.21 -2.28 22.21
C ASP A 32 21.93 -1.42 22.38
N LEU A 33 21.92 -0.41 23.27
CA LEU A 33 20.82 0.56 23.39
C LEU A 33 20.73 1.50 22.19
N ASN A 34 21.85 2.01 21.69
CA ASN A 34 21.88 2.87 20.50
C ASN A 34 21.36 2.12 19.27
N ALA A 35 21.80 0.88 19.06
CA ALA A 35 21.32 0.05 17.96
C ALA A 35 19.80 -0.19 18.01
N ARG A 36 19.23 -0.36 19.21
CA ARG A 36 17.77 -0.48 19.39
C ARG A 36 17.04 0.83 19.13
N LEU A 37 17.64 1.98 19.47
CA LEU A 37 17.06 3.30 19.20
C LEU A 37 17.04 3.62 17.70
N ASP A 38 18.09 3.26 16.98
CA ASP A 38 18.16 3.42 15.53
C ASP A 38 17.09 2.55 14.84
N ALA A 39 17.00 1.26 15.21
CA ALA A 39 15.98 0.36 14.68
C ALA A 39 14.55 0.86 14.95
N LEU A 40 14.29 1.37 16.16
CA LEU A 40 13.01 2.00 16.53
C LEU A 40 12.66 3.17 15.62
N THR A 41 13.65 4.00 15.32
CA THR A 41 13.48 5.18 14.47
C THR A 41 13.13 4.77 13.05
N ASP A 42 13.85 3.80 12.49
CA ASP A 42 13.60 3.26 11.15
C ASP A 42 12.22 2.61 11.05
N ASP A 43 11.81 1.82 12.05
CA ASP A 43 10.50 1.15 12.06
C ASP A 43 9.34 2.16 12.12
N LEU A 44 9.46 3.22 12.92
CA LEU A 44 8.47 4.30 12.97
C LEU A 44 8.41 5.10 11.67
N GLU A 45 9.56 5.34 11.02
CA GLU A 45 9.61 6.02 9.72
C GLU A 45 8.94 5.17 8.63
N ASN A 46 9.20 3.87 8.62
CA ASN A 46 8.59 2.92 7.68
C ASN A 46 7.07 2.83 7.88
N LEU A 47 6.60 2.78 9.13
CA LEU A 47 5.18 2.77 9.45
C LEU A 47 4.49 4.05 8.98
N ASN A 48 5.06 5.22 9.28
CA ASN A 48 4.51 6.52 8.85
C ASN A 48 4.55 6.71 7.34
N THR A 49 5.59 6.22 6.67
CA THR A 49 5.68 6.19 5.21
C THR A 49 4.58 5.31 4.62
N SER A 50 4.34 4.14 5.19
CA SER A 50 3.26 3.25 4.76
C SER A 50 1.88 3.90 4.90
N ILE A 51 1.61 4.56 6.04
CA ILE A 51 0.37 5.31 6.27
C ILE A 51 0.21 6.41 5.22
N LYS A 52 1.26 7.20 4.96
CA LYS A 52 1.24 8.28 3.99
C LYS A 52 1.00 7.77 2.57
N SER A 53 1.75 6.77 2.12
CA SER A 53 1.63 6.24 0.75
C SER A 53 0.26 5.62 0.51
N PHE A 54 -0.27 4.88 1.49
CA PHE A 54 -1.65 4.39 1.42
C PHE A 54 -2.65 5.53 1.35
N GLN A 55 -2.47 6.56 2.19
CA GLN A 55 -3.33 7.73 2.23
C GLN A 55 -3.32 8.51 0.91
N ASP A 56 -2.16 8.67 0.27
CA ASP A 56 -2.04 9.31 -1.04
C ASP A 56 -2.73 8.48 -2.13
N ALA A 57 -2.64 7.14 -2.05
CA ALA A 57 -3.32 6.24 -2.98
C ALA A 57 -4.85 6.26 -2.80
N VAL A 58 -5.33 6.27 -1.56
CA VAL A 58 -6.76 6.38 -1.20
C VAL A 58 -7.35 7.71 -1.67
N LYS A 59 -6.58 8.81 -1.59
CA LYS A 59 -6.98 10.13 -2.13
C LYS A 59 -6.94 10.21 -3.65
N GLY A 60 -6.37 9.21 -4.34
CA GLY A 60 -6.12 9.25 -5.77
C GLY A 60 -5.04 10.26 -6.19
N LEU A 61 -4.21 10.73 -5.25
CA LEU A 61 -3.06 11.60 -5.55
C LEU A 61 -1.94 10.83 -6.24
N VAL A 62 -1.80 9.55 -5.87
CA VAL A 62 -0.94 8.58 -6.54
C VAL A 62 -1.78 7.39 -6.99
N LEU A 63 -1.43 6.80 -8.13
CA LEU A 63 -2.08 5.62 -8.66
C LEU A 63 -1.22 4.40 -8.37
N VAL A 64 -1.85 3.28 -8.04
CA VAL A 64 -1.17 1.98 -8.04
C VAL A 64 -1.01 1.53 -9.49
N THR A 65 0.22 1.49 -9.97
CA THR A 65 0.56 1.22 -11.38
C THR A 65 0.91 -0.23 -11.66
N GLY A 66 1.28 -0.97 -10.62
CA GLY A 66 1.64 -2.38 -10.69
C GLY A 66 1.91 -2.93 -9.30
N TYR A 67 2.16 -4.24 -9.24
CA TYR A 67 2.53 -4.91 -7.99
C TYR A 67 3.42 -6.11 -8.27
N THR A 68 4.23 -6.47 -7.28
CA THR A 68 4.90 -7.78 -7.19
C THR A 68 4.57 -8.41 -5.84
N MET A 69 4.67 -9.74 -5.74
CA MET A 69 4.47 -10.47 -4.48
C MET A 69 5.71 -11.31 -4.21
N ASP A 70 6.23 -11.24 -2.99
CA ASP A 70 7.37 -12.04 -2.55
C ASP A 70 6.96 -13.46 -2.11
N GLU A 71 7.94 -14.31 -1.78
CA GLU A 71 7.72 -15.68 -1.33
C GLU A 71 6.98 -15.78 0.02
N LYS A 72 6.93 -14.70 0.78
CA LYS A 72 6.26 -14.61 2.08
C LYS A 72 4.81 -14.10 1.96
N GLY A 73 4.40 -13.68 0.76
CA GLY A 73 3.08 -13.09 0.51
C GLY A 73 3.00 -11.58 0.74
N ASN A 74 4.14 -10.90 0.93
CA ASN A 74 4.16 -9.43 0.98
C ASN A 74 4.04 -8.86 -0.43
N TYR A 75 3.35 -7.75 -0.56
CA TYR A 75 3.20 -7.04 -1.83
C TYR A 75 4.14 -5.84 -1.89
N THR A 76 4.76 -5.60 -3.04
CA THR A 76 5.38 -4.30 -3.35
C THR A 76 4.55 -3.63 -4.43
N LEU A 77 3.89 -2.53 -4.08
CA LEU A 77 3.05 -1.74 -4.98
C LEU A 77 3.87 -0.63 -5.63
N SER A 78 3.88 -0.58 -6.96
CA SER A 78 4.54 0.51 -7.70
C SER A 78 3.58 1.69 -7.84
N LEU A 79 3.97 2.87 -7.38
CA LEU A 79 3.13 4.07 -7.39
C LEU A 79 3.48 5.00 -8.56
N SER A 80 2.52 5.83 -8.95
CA SER A 80 2.65 6.73 -10.11
C SER A 80 3.72 7.81 -9.97
N ASP A 81 4.11 8.13 -8.73
CA ASP A 81 5.19 9.07 -8.42
C ASP A 81 6.59 8.42 -8.47
N GLY A 82 6.65 7.12 -8.80
CA GLY A 82 7.90 6.35 -8.88
C GLY A 82 8.33 5.73 -7.56
N THR A 83 7.58 5.95 -6.47
CA THR A 83 7.83 5.28 -5.19
C THR A 83 7.29 3.85 -5.19
N GLU A 84 7.84 3.02 -4.29
CA GLU A 84 7.32 1.69 -4.01
C GLU A 84 6.77 1.67 -2.59
N LEU A 85 5.58 1.08 -2.43
CA LEU A 85 4.99 0.82 -1.13
C LEU A 85 5.08 -0.68 -0.85
N VAL A 86 5.92 -1.05 0.11
CA VAL A 86 5.95 -2.43 0.62
C VAL A 86 4.79 -2.61 1.60
N VAL A 87 4.05 -3.68 1.40
CA VAL A 87 2.81 -3.99 2.08
C VAL A 87 2.95 -5.37 2.71
N TYR A 88 2.98 -5.39 4.03
CA TYR A 88 3.11 -6.61 4.81
C TYR A 88 1.73 -7.16 5.16
N GLY A 89 1.19 -8.05 4.32
CA GLY A 89 -0.05 -8.76 4.62
C GLY A 89 0.16 -9.78 5.75
N GLY A 90 -0.80 -9.89 6.65
CA GLY A 90 -0.72 -10.80 7.80
C GLY A 90 0.03 -10.25 9.02
N GLN A 91 0.44 -8.97 8.99
CA GLN A 91 0.97 -8.25 10.16
C GLN A 91 -0.01 -7.16 10.57
N PRO A 92 -0.79 -7.41 11.62
CA PRO A 92 -0.22 -7.06 12.92
C PRO A 92 -0.55 -8.09 14.02
N ALA A 93 0.47 -8.66 14.64
CA ALA A 93 0.32 -9.53 15.80
C ALA A 93 0.89 -8.86 17.05
N GLY A 94 0.04 -8.50 18.02
CA GLY A 94 0.48 -8.06 19.35
C GLY A 94 -0.42 -7.03 20.05
N ASP A 95 -0.11 -6.72 21.31
CA ASP A 95 -0.72 -5.69 22.18
C ASP A 95 -0.40 -4.24 21.72
N ILE A 96 -0.29 -4.01 20.41
CA ILE A 96 0.08 -2.73 19.81
C ILE A 96 -1.13 -2.07 19.14
N PRO A 97 -1.18 -0.73 19.08
CA PRO A 97 -2.27 -0.05 18.38
C PRO A 97 -2.20 -0.30 16.88
N THR A 98 -3.32 -0.69 16.29
CA THR A 98 -3.46 -0.89 14.84
C THR A 98 -4.36 0.19 14.26
N LEU A 99 -4.07 0.65 13.04
CA LEU A 99 -4.89 1.67 12.38
C LEU A 99 -5.97 1.05 11.51
N GLY A 100 -7.06 1.78 11.32
CA GLY A 100 -8.17 1.41 10.43
C GLY A 100 -8.94 2.63 9.93
N ILE A 101 -9.89 2.42 9.04
CA ILE A 101 -10.81 3.46 8.55
C ILE A 101 -12.24 3.01 8.83
N ASN A 102 -13.00 3.81 9.58
CA ASN A 102 -14.39 3.49 9.91
C ASN A 102 -15.35 3.77 8.74
N GLU A 103 -16.62 3.38 8.89
CA GLU A 103 -17.66 3.60 7.87
C GLU A 103 -17.88 5.08 7.51
N ALA A 104 -17.56 6.00 8.42
CA ALA A 104 -17.62 7.45 8.17
C ALA A 104 -16.43 7.98 7.37
N GLY A 105 -15.44 7.13 7.05
CA GLY A 105 -14.24 7.50 6.33
C GLY A 105 -13.17 8.15 7.21
N ASN A 106 -13.26 8.03 8.54
CA ASN A 106 -12.28 8.59 9.48
C ASN A 106 -11.28 7.53 9.94
N TRP A 107 -10.04 7.97 10.19
CA TRP A 107 -9.02 7.15 10.81
C TRP A 107 -9.43 6.73 12.22
N THR A 108 -9.12 5.49 12.55
CA THR A 108 -9.29 4.91 13.88
C THR A 108 -8.02 4.20 14.31
N TYR A 109 -7.84 4.04 15.61
CA TYR A 109 -6.91 3.06 16.17
C TYR A 109 -7.70 1.98 16.91
N THR A 110 -7.17 0.76 16.92
CA THR A 110 -7.67 -0.34 17.74
C THR A 110 -6.57 -0.80 18.68
N LEU A 111 -6.87 -0.84 19.98
CA LEU A 111 -5.98 -1.37 21.02
C LEU A 111 -6.81 -2.12 22.06
N ASP A 112 -6.38 -3.33 22.45
CA ASP A 112 -7.09 -4.17 23.44
C ASP A 112 -8.57 -4.41 23.07
N GLY A 113 -8.84 -4.63 21.79
CA GLY A 113 -10.18 -4.84 21.24
C GLY A 113 -11.08 -3.60 21.26
N ARG A 114 -10.55 -2.41 21.60
CA ARG A 114 -11.29 -1.15 21.57
C ARG A 114 -10.84 -0.31 20.38
N THR A 115 -11.79 0.03 19.53
CA THR A 115 -11.60 0.92 18.39
C THR A 115 -12.04 2.33 18.73
N VAL A 116 -11.18 3.31 18.49
CA VAL A 116 -11.41 4.74 18.79
C VAL A 116 -11.05 5.58 17.56
N GLU A 117 -11.90 6.54 17.24
CA GLU A 117 -11.66 7.51 16.17
C GLU A 117 -10.56 8.50 16.53
N LEU A 118 -9.63 8.75 15.61
CA LEU A 118 -8.57 9.74 15.76
C LEU A 118 -9.16 11.14 15.66
N LYS A 119 -8.82 11.99 16.62
CA LYS A 119 -9.27 13.38 16.67
C LYS A 119 -8.12 14.34 16.92
N ASP A 120 -8.20 15.54 16.38
CA ASP A 120 -7.29 16.61 16.75
C ASP A 120 -7.55 17.11 18.19
N LYS A 121 -6.82 18.14 18.64
CA LYS A 121 -6.97 18.65 20.02
C LYS A 121 -8.28 19.38 20.23
N GLU A 122 -8.86 19.89 19.15
CA GLU A 122 -10.13 20.59 19.09
C GLU A 122 -11.33 19.63 19.05
N GLY A 123 -11.07 18.32 18.85
CA GLY A 123 -12.07 17.25 18.81
C GLY A 123 -12.63 16.98 17.42
N ASN A 124 -12.04 17.54 16.36
CA ASN A 124 -12.41 17.25 14.98
C ASN A 124 -11.85 15.89 14.55
N PRO A 125 -12.60 15.10 13.78
CA PRO A 125 -12.15 13.80 13.28
C PRO A 125 -10.99 13.95 12.28
N CYS A 126 -10.20 12.89 12.13
CA CYS A 126 -9.16 12.76 11.10
C CYS A 126 -9.70 12.00 9.88
N PRO A 127 -10.21 12.70 8.83
CA PRO A 127 -10.79 12.04 7.67
C PRO A 127 -9.71 11.39 6.79
N ALA A 128 -9.87 10.13 6.43
CA ALA A 128 -8.97 9.42 5.51
C ALA A 128 -9.26 9.74 4.04
N VAL A 129 -10.43 10.24 3.69
CA VAL A 129 -10.72 10.75 2.34
C VAL A 129 -11.36 12.12 2.47
N PRO A 130 -11.33 12.96 1.43
CA PRO A 130 -12.11 14.18 1.44
C PRO A 130 -13.61 13.84 1.58
N VAL A 131 -14.23 14.26 2.68
CA VAL A 131 -15.67 14.16 2.92
C VAL A 131 -16.19 15.58 3.14
N ASP A 132 -17.27 15.94 2.45
CA ASP A 132 -17.99 17.22 2.62
C ASP A 132 -17.10 18.48 2.60
N GLY A 133 -16.14 18.54 1.67
CA GLY A 133 -15.30 19.72 1.44
C GLY A 133 -14.15 19.92 2.43
N SER A 134 -13.90 18.95 3.31
CA SER A 134 -12.70 18.91 4.17
C SER A 134 -11.66 18.00 3.54
N ASP A 135 -10.41 18.45 3.47
CA ASP A 135 -9.31 17.63 2.93
C ASP A 135 -9.04 16.43 3.83
N GLY A 136 -8.77 15.27 3.23
CA GLY A 136 -8.31 14.10 4.00
C GLY A 136 -6.99 14.41 4.71
N GLN A 137 -6.83 13.94 5.95
CA GLN A 137 -5.66 14.16 6.78
C GLN A 137 -4.91 12.83 7.00
N THR A 138 -3.58 12.90 6.89
CA THR A 138 -2.71 11.76 7.17
C THR A 138 -2.31 11.81 8.65
N PRO A 139 -2.63 10.80 9.46
CA PRO A 139 -2.13 10.75 10.82
C PRO A 139 -0.65 10.35 10.83
N THR A 140 0.05 10.69 11.91
CA THR A 140 1.39 10.16 12.20
C THR A 140 1.38 9.42 13.52
N ILE A 141 2.19 8.36 13.60
CA ILE A 141 2.40 7.55 14.80
C ILE A 141 3.79 7.82 15.36
N SER A 142 3.87 7.95 16.68
CA SER A 142 5.14 8.16 17.39
C SER A 142 5.11 7.49 18.76
N ILE A 143 6.27 7.47 19.43
CA ILE A 143 6.41 7.07 20.82
C ILE A 143 6.96 8.26 21.59
N ASP A 144 6.35 8.60 22.73
CA ASP A 144 6.84 9.72 23.54
C ASP A 144 8.00 9.32 24.48
N ALA A 145 8.52 10.31 25.20
CA ALA A 145 9.67 10.12 26.10
C ALA A 145 9.39 9.13 27.26
N ASP A 146 8.12 8.91 27.61
CA ASP A 146 7.71 7.96 28.64
C ASP A 146 7.42 6.56 28.06
N GLY A 147 7.59 6.38 26.75
CA GLY A 147 7.39 5.11 26.05
C GLY A 147 5.95 4.86 25.59
N TYR A 148 5.06 5.84 25.64
CA TYR A 148 3.66 5.66 25.23
C TYR A 148 3.48 5.88 23.73
N TRP A 149 2.65 5.03 23.12
CA TRP A 149 2.17 5.26 21.76
C TRP A 149 1.38 6.56 21.67
N CYS A 150 1.67 7.34 20.65
CA CYS A 150 0.99 8.58 20.33
C CYS A 150 0.57 8.62 18.87
N TYR A 151 -0.49 9.37 18.59
CA TYR A 151 -0.86 9.76 17.24
C TYR A 151 -0.96 11.28 17.13
N ALA A 152 -0.72 11.82 15.95
CA ALA A 152 -1.02 13.21 15.61
C ALA A 152 -1.89 13.27 14.36
N VAL A 153 -2.77 14.27 14.30
CA VAL A 153 -3.67 14.51 13.17
C VAL A 153 -3.20 15.71 12.39
N GLY A 154 -3.00 15.58 11.07
CA GLY A 154 -2.72 16.70 10.17
C GLY A 154 -1.45 17.50 10.52
N GLY A 155 -0.43 16.86 11.09
CA GLY A 155 0.79 17.54 11.57
C GLY A 155 0.61 18.33 12.87
N GLY A 156 -0.50 18.13 13.57
CA GLY A 156 -0.73 18.67 14.90
C GLY A 156 0.15 18.01 15.98
N GLU A 157 -0.10 18.40 17.22
CA GLU A 157 0.64 17.88 18.37
C GLU A 157 0.29 16.42 18.69
N PRO A 158 1.27 15.57 19.02
CA PRO A 158 1.03 14.18 19.43
C PRO A 158 0.11 14.07 20.65
N GLN A 159 -0.78 13.09 20.59
CA GLN A 159 -1.71 12.70 21.63
C GLN A 159 -1.50 11.24 21.99
N ARG A 160 -1.44 10.91 23.28
CA ARG A 160 -1.30 9.51 23.73
C ARG A 160 -2.52 8.69 23.31
N ILE A 161 -2.26 7.49 22.81
CA ILE A 161 -3.29 6.47 22.62
C ILE A 161 -3.77 6.01 24.00
N ASP A 162 -5.08 5.96 24.20
CA ASP A 162 -5.67 5.49 25.45
C ASP A 162 -5.75 3.96 25.46
N GLY A 163 -5.67 3.37 26.65
CA GLY A 163 -5.75 1.92 26.82
C GLY A 163 -4.83 1.37 27.90
N ARG A 164 -5.10 0.14 28.32
CA ARG A 164 -4.35 -0.54 29.39
C ARG A 164 -2.92 -0.92 28.97
N TYR A 165 -2.70 -1.13 27.68
CA TYR A 165 -1.44 -1.61 27.09
C TYR A 165 -0.90 -0.61 26.07
N ASN A 166 -0.93 0.67 26.39
CA ASN A 166 -0.54 1.76 25.48
C ASN A 166 0.95 2.14 25.55
N ILE A 167 1.77 1.35 26.26
CA ILE A 167 3.23 1.47 26.26
C ILE A 167 3.78 0.65 25.11
N ALA A 168 4.67 1.23 24.31
CA ALA A 168 5.22 0.60 23.13
C ALA A 168 6.24 -0.49 23.48
N ASN A 169 6.07 -1.66 22.87
CA ASN A 169 7.14 -2.64 22.77
C ASN A 169 8.01 -2.31 21.57
N ILE A 170 9.16 -1.69 21.84
CA ILE A 170 10.11 -1.22 20.83
C ILE A 170 10.63 -2.36 19.92
N GLY A 171 10.59 -3.61 20.38
CA GLY A 171 11.00 -4.78 19.58
C GLY A 171 9.92 -5.34 18.65
N GLU A 172 8.70 -4.79 18.68
CA GLU A 172 7.51 -5.35 18.02
C GLU A 172 6.74 -4.29 17.22
N ILE A 173 7.42 -3.26 16.70
CA ILE A 173 6.77 -2.28 15.82
C ILE A 173 6.42 -2.94 14.49
N PRO A 174 5.16 -2.83 14.04
CA PRO A 174 4.75 -3.47 12.81
C PRO A 174 5.33 -2.70 11.61
N GLY A 175 5.78 -3.43 10.59
CA GLY A 175 6.24 -2.82 9.34
C GLY A 175 5.11 -2.22 8.49
N GLY A 176 3.84 -2.48 8.84
CA GLY A 176 2.66 -2.00 8.11
C GLY A 176 1.41 -1.92 9.00
N ILE A 177 0.30 -1.46 8.41
CA ILE A 177 -0.97 -1.24 9.13
C ILE A 177 -2.09 -2.20 8.74
N PHE A 178 -1.83 -3.15 7.83
CA PHE A 178 -2.87 -3.97 7.20
C PHE A 178 -2.88 -5.39 7.75
N ALA A 179 -4.06 -5.87 8.11
CA ALA A 179 -4.26 -7.26 8.49
C ALA A 179 -4.08 -8.21 7.30
N ASP A 180 -4.56 -7.82 6.12
CA ASP A 180 -4.36 -8.57 4.89
C ASP A 180 -4.38 -7.63 3.68
N VAL A 181 -3.70 -8.01 2.61
CA VAL A 181 -3.77 -7.33 1.32
C VAL A 181 -3.87 -8.35 0.21
N THR A 182 -4.86 -8.18 -0.65
CA THR A 182 -5.13 -9.09 -1.77
C THR A 182 -5.28 -8.31 -3.06
N VAL A 183 -4.86 -8.91 -4.17
CA VAL A 183 -5.09 -8.33 -5.50
C VAL A 183 -5.99 -9.26 -6.30
N ASN A 184 -7.15 -8.74 -6.73
CA ASN A 184 -8.11 -9.47 -7.55
C ASN A 184 -8.42 -8.68 -8.83
N GLY A 185 -7.94 -9.20 -9.97
CA GLY A 185 -8.10 -8.53 -11.25
C GLY A 185 -7.40 -7.16 -11.26
N ASN A 186 -8.18 -6.09 -11.29
CA ASN A 186 -7.69 -4.71 -11.36
C ASN A 186 -7.87 -3.94 -10.04
N ILE A 187 -8.12 -4.63 -8.93
CA ILE A 187 -8.37 -4.01 -7.62
C ILE A 187 -7.41 -4.59 -6.59
N VAL A 188 -6.78 -3.70 -5.81
CA VAL A 188 -6.04 -4.03 -4.60
C VAL A 188 -6.96 -3.79 -3.41
N THR A 189 -7.22 -4.82 -2.61
CA THR A 189 -8.06 -4.75 -1.42
C THR A 189 -7.17 -4.80 -0.19
N PHE A 190 -7.25 -3.76 0.63
CA PHE A 190 -6.58 -3.66 1.91
C PHE A 190 -7.59 -3.97 3.02
N GLU A 191 -7.25 -4.89 3.91
CA GLU A 191 -8.06 -5.24 5.07
C GLU A 191 -7.35 -4.78 6.34
N PHE A 192 -8.10 -4.16 7.25
CA PHE A 192 -7.62 -3.74 8.56
C PHE A 192 -8.00 -4.78 9.62
N THR A 193 -7.43 -4.65 10.81
CA THR A 193 -7.63 -5.63 11.90
C THR A 193 -9.05 -5.72 12.43
N ASP A 194 -9.83 -4.66 12.26
CA ASP A 194 -11.25 -4.64 12.62
C ASP A 194 -12.13 -5.32 11.55
N GLY A 195 -11.52 -5.82 10.46
CA GLY A 195 -12.19 -6.44 9.32
C GLY A 195 -12.71 -5.46 8.28
N SER A 196 -12.56 -4.15 8.50
CA SER A 196 -12.89 -3.13 7.49
C SER A 196 -11.96 -3.25 6.28
N LYS A 197 -12.47 -2.87 5.10
CA LYS A 197 -11.76 -3.01 3.82
C LYS A 197 -11.77 -1.73 3.02
N THR A 198 -10.64 -1.44 2.38
CA THR A 198 -10.48 -0.34 1.43
C THR A 198 -10.00 -0.90 0.10
N GLU A 199 -10.68 -0.54 -0.98
CA GLU A 199 -10.35 -0.98 -2.33
C GLU A 199 -9.71 0.17 -3.12
N ILE A 200 -8.54 -0.09 -3.71
CA ILE A 200 -7.83 0.85 -4.58
C ILE A 200 -7.69 0.21 -5.95
N PRO A 201 -8.28 0.79 -7.01
CA PRO A 201 -8.17 0.24 -8.34
C PRO A 201 -6.79 0.53 -8.95
N LEU A 202 -6.20 -0.47 -9.60
CA LEU A 202 -4.99 -0.30 -10.39
C LEU A 202 -5.24 0.70 -11.52
N LEU A 203 -4.23 1.51 -11.82
CA LEU A 203 -4.24 2.57 -12.84
C LEU A 203 -5.43 3.52 -12.67
N GLY A 204 -5.85 3.77 -11.43
CA GLY A 204 -7.01 4.61 -11.13
C GLY A 204 -8.32 4.05 -11.68
N GLY A 205 -8.41 2.74 -11.93
CA GLY A 205 -9.59 2.10 -12.51
C GLY A 205 -9.72 2.28 -14.02
N LEU A 206 -8.62 2.61 -14.71
CA LEU A 206 -8.55 2.61 -16.17
C LEU A 206 -9.03 1.25 -16.70
N ASP A 207 -10.18 1.24 -17.36
CA ASP A 207 -10.75 0.02 -17.90
C ASP A 207 -11.65 0.29 -19.12
N MET A 208 -11.86 -0.75 -19.92
CA MET A 208 -12.85 -0.76 -21.00
C MET A 208 -13.51 -2.14 -21.04
N THR A 209 -14.83 -2.15 -20.99
CA THR A 209 -15.65 -3.37 -20.95
C THR A 209 -16.64 -3.38 -22.11
N PHE A 210 -16.99 -4.58 -22.59
CA PHE A 210 -17.90 -4.76 -23.71
C PHE A 210 -19.21 -5.39 -23.23
N SER A 211 -20.31 -4.96 -23.82
CA SER A 211 -21.64 -5.51 -23.56
C SER A 211 -22.47 -5.54 -24.83
N GLN A 212 -23.40 -6.49 -24.90
CA GLN A 212 -24.31 -6.64 -26.02
C GLN A 212 -25.64 -7.21 -25.54
N GLY A 213 -26.74 -6.50 -25.84
CA GLY A 213 -28.06 -6.86 -25.32
C GLY A 213 -28.05 -6.90 -23.79
N GLY A 214 -28.55 -8.00 -23.20
CA GLY A 214 -28.55 -8.20 -21.75
C GLY A 214 -27.23 -8.71 -21.15
N SER A 215 -26.21 -8.98 -21.98
CA SER A 215 -24.94 -9.56 -21.52
C SER A 215 -23.89 -8.47 -21.26
N SER A 216 -23.36 -8.44 -20.04
CA SER A 216 -22.29 -7.54 -19.60
C SER A 216 -20.92 -8.22 -19.55
N ASN A 217 -19.83 -7.45 -19.70
CA ASN A 217 -18.45 -7.91 -19.59
C ASN A 217 -18.11 -9.08 -20.53
N ILE A 218 -18.64 -9.04 -21.75
CA ILE A 218 -18.34 -10.06 -22.75
C ILE A 218 -16.89 -9.91 -23.23
N THR A 219 -16.24 -11.04 -23.48
CA THR A 219 -14.88 -11.11 -24.04
C THR A 219 -14.87 -11.56 -25.49
N SER A 220 -16.02 -11.95 -26.02
CA SER A 220 -16.19 -12.37 -27.40
C SER A 220 -17.56 -11.99 -27.98
N VAL A 221 -17.64 -11.93 -29.30
CA VAL A 221 -18.86 -11.68 -30.06
C VAL A 221 -18.89 -12.55 -31.31
N ASN A 222 -20.07 -13.09 -31.63
CA ASN A 222 -20.31 -13.83 -32.87
C ASN A 222 -20.92 -12.90 -33.92
N VAL A 223 -20.39 -12.93 -35.13
CA VAL A 223 -20.88 -12.12 -36.26
C VAL A 223 -20.95 -13.00 -37.50
N ALA A 224 -22.10 -13.00 -38.19
CA ALA A 224 -22.23 -13.70 -39.46
C ALA A 224 -21.24 -13.15 -40.50
N LYS A 225 -20.81 -13.99 -41.44
CA LYS A 225 -19.92 -13.61 -42.55
C LYS A 225 -20.54 -12.50 -43.39
N GLY A 226 -19.81 -11.40 -43.54
CA GLY A 226 -20.33 -10.19 -44.21
C GLY A 226 -21.35 -9.39 -43.40
N GLY A 227 -21.65 -9.82 -42.17
CA GLY A 227 -22.57 -9.17 -41.25
C GLY A 227 -21.94 -8.04 -40.43
N SER A 228 -22.72 -7.58 -39.45
CA SER A 228 -22.31 -6.57 -38.49
C SER A 228 -22.90 -6.85 -37.12
N ALA A 229 -22.18 -6.47 -36.07
CA ALA A 229 -22.65 -6.45 -34.70
C ALA A 229 -22.44 -5.07 -34.10
N VAL A 230 -23.41 -4.64 -33.29
CA VAL A 230 -23.34 -3.42 -32.48
C VAL A 230 -23.24 -3.83 -31.03
N LEU A 231 -22.33 -3.18 -30.30
CA LEU A 231 -22.00 -3.40 -28.91
C LEU A 231 -21.88 -2.07 -28.19
N THR A 232 -21.99 -2.09 -26.86
CA THR A 232 -21.59 -0.99 -26.01
C THR A 232 -20.22 -1.28 -25.42
N ALA A 233 -19.26 -0.43 -25.74
CA ALA A 233 -17.97 -0.34 -25.08
C ALA A 233 -18.02 0.73 -23.99
N LYS A 234 -18.12 0.30 -22.72
CA LYS A 234 -18.09 1.19 -21.57
C LYS A 234 -16.63 1.48 -21.20
N GLN A 235 -16.28 2.74 -21.21
CA GLN A 235 -14.94 3.24 -20.88
C GLN A 235 -14.95 3.85 -19.47
N THR A 236 -14.01 3.44 -18.62
CA THR A 236 -13.84 3.97 -17.25
C THR A 236 -12.47 4.62 -17.15
N ASN A 237 -12.42 5.91 -16.84
CA ASN A 237 -11.19 6.70 -16.73
C ASN A 237 -10.28 6.66 -17.97
N VAL A 238 -10.89 6.47 -19.15
CA VAL A 238 -10.20 6.47 -20.45
C VAL A 238 -10.21 7.88 -21.02
N ALA A 239 -9.03 8.40 -21.36
CA ALA A 239 -8.86 9.66 -22.09
C ALA A 239 -8.71 9.44 -23.60
N ARG A 240 -8.20 8.29 -24.02
CA ARG A 240 -7.97 7.97 -25.45
C ARG A 240 -8.03 6.46 -25.69
N VAL A 241 -8.61 6.08 -26.83
CA VAL A 241 -8.57 4.70 -27.35
C VAL A 241 -7.82 4.67 -28.69
N ILE A 242 -6.93 3.70 -28.87
CA ILE A 242 -6.30 3.36 -30.14
C ILE A 242 -6.64 1.90 -30.44
N ILE A 243 -7.16 1.63 -31.63
CA ILE A 243 -7.43 0.27 -32.09
C ILE A 243 -6.20 -0.21 -32.86
N ASP A 244 -5.64 -1.35 -32.45
CA ASP A 244 -4.49 -1.92 -33.16
C ASP A 244 -4.86 -2.32 -34.58
N PRO A 245 -3.90 -2.29 -35.53
CA PRO A 245 -4.14 -2.75 -36.89
C PRO A 245 -4.76 -4.15 -36.90
N THR A 246 -5.96 -4.26 -37.46
CA THR A 246 -6.75 -5.49 -37.49
C THR A 246 -7.42 -5.64 -38.86
N PRO A 247 -7.60 -6.87 -39.38
CA PRO A 247 -8.39 -7.08 -40.59
C PRO A 247 -9.89 -6.82 -40.37
N VAL A 248 -10.36 -6.80 -39.12
CA VAL A 248 -11.76 -6.53 -38.78
C VAL A 248 -12.08 -5.05 -38.96
N GLN A 249 -13.20 -4.73 -39.60
CA GLN A 249 -13.65 -3.34 -39.66
C GLN A 249 -14.30 -2.97 -38.33
N VAL A 250 -13.66 -2.07 -37.58
CA VAL A 250 -14.10 -1.62 -36.26
C VAL A 250 -14.33 -0.11 -36.29
N VAL A 251 -15.48 0.31 -35.79
CA VAL A 251 -15.82 1.73 -35.61
C VAL A 251 -16.24 1.93 -34.16
N LEU A 252 -15.53 2.80 -33.45
CA LEU A 252 -15.86 3.23 -32.09
C LEU A 252 -16.26 4.71 -32.14
N THR A 253 -17.38 5.06 -31.53
CA THR A 253 -17.89 6.44 -31.41
C THR A 253 -17.83 6.92 -29.95
N ASP A 254 -18.09 8.20 -29.75
CA ASP A 254 -18.15 8.83 -28.43
C ASP A 254 -19.52 8.66 -27.75
N ASP A 255 -20.45 7.90 -28.35
CA ASP A 255 -21.77 7.66 -27.78
C ASP A 255 -21.66 6.85 -26.47
N ALA A 256 -22.60 7.06 -25.55
CA ALA A 256 -22.60 6.36 -24.26
C ALA A 256 -23.00 4.88 -24.37
N SER A 257 -23.73 4.50 -25.42
CA SER A 257 -24.20 3.15 -25.69
C SER A 257 -24.20 2.87 -27.18
N ASP A 258 -24.13 1.59 -27.54
CA ASP A 258 -24.13 1.12 -28.94
C ASP A 258 -23.04 1.78 -29.80
N ASN A 259 -21.95 2.14 -29.13
CA ASN A 259 -20.86 2.96 -29.66
C ASN A 259 -19.77 2.14 -30.36
N LEU A 260 -19.81 0.80 -30.29
CA LEU A 260 -18.85 -0.07 -30.95
C LEU A 260 -19.54 -0.90 -32.03
N THR A 261 -19.14 -0.67 -33.29
CA THR A 261 -19.61 -1.44 -34.43
C THR A 261 -18.51 -2.32 -34.99
N ILE A 262 -18.80 -3.61 -35.13
CA ILE A 262 -17.95 -4.62 -35.76
C ILE A 262 -18.56 -5.00 -37.11
N LYS A 263 -17.76 -5.04 -38.17
CA LYS A 263 -18.16 -5.46 -39.52
C LYS A 263 -17.18 -6.50 -40.06
N THR A 264 -17.71 -7.55 -40.67
CA THR A 264 -16.93 -8.71 -41.13
C THR A 264 -16.94 -8.85 -42.66
N LYS A 265 -17.29 -7.78 -43.37
CA LYS A 265 -17.30 -7.77 -44.84
C LYS A 265 -15.91 -8.03 -45.40
N GLY A 266 -15.79 -9.09 -46.21
CA GLY A 266 -14.53 -9.52 -46.83
C GLY A 266 -13.64 -10.37 -45.94
N LEU A 267 -14.10 -10.76 -44.74
CA LEU A 267 -13.39 -11.71 -43.88
C LEU A 267 -13.78 -13.16 -44.18
N ALA A 268 -12.82 -14.06 -43.99
CA ALA A 268 -13.09 -15.49 -43.93
C ALA A 268 -13.73 -15.85 -42.58
N SER A 269 -14.40 -17.00 -42.53
CA SER A 269 -14.90 -17.55 -41.27
C SER A 269 -13.72 -17.94 -40.39
N GLY A 270 -13.83 -17.70 -39.08
CA GLY A 270 -12.74 -17.91 -38.14
C GLY A 270 -12.79 -16.95 -36.96
N LYS A 271 -11.74 -16.99 -36.13
CA LYS A 271 -11.59 -16.13 -34.95
C LYS A 271 -10.58 -15.03 -35.22
N TYR A 272 -10.92 -13.82 -34.83
CA TYR A 272 -10.08 -12.63 -34.94
C TYR A 272 -10.07 -11.91 -33.60
N THR A 273 -8.91 -11.44 -33.15
CA THR A 273 -8.84 -10.63 -31.93
C THR A 273 -8.64 -9.18 -32.31
N VAL A 274 -9.51 -8.31 -31.79
CA VAL A 274 -9.33 -6.86 -31.86
C VAL A 274 -8.71 -6.41 -30.54
N TYR A 275 -7.60 -5.68 -30.62
CA TYR A 275 -6.95 -5.09 -29.45
C TYR A 275 -7.23 -3.58 -29.41
N PHE A 276 -7.58 -3.11 -28.22
CA PHE A 276 -7.85 -1.72 -27.89
C PHE A 276 -6.79 -1.28 -26.87
N GLN A 277 -5.89 -0.40 -27.29
CA GLN A 277 -5.00 0.32 -26.37
C GLN A 277 -5.76 1.51 -25.79
N ILE A 278 -6.14 1.43 -24.52
CA ILE A 278 -6.76 2.52 -23.79
C ILE A 278 -5.72 3.27 -22.96
N PHE A 279 -5.88 4.59 -22.89
CA PHE A 279 -4.96 5.45 -22.17
C PHE A 279 -5.71 6.29 -21.13
N SER A 280 -5.18 6.38 -19.91
CA SER A 280 -5.68 7.33 -18.91
C SER A 280 -5.23 8.76 -19.24
N LYS A 281 -5.76 9.75 -18.52
CA LYS A 281 -5.36 11.16 -18.67
C LYS A 281 -3.88 11.37 -18.30
N GLU A 282 -3.38 10.59 -17.37
CA GLU A 282 -2.01 10.59 -16.84
C GLU A 282 -1.03 9.86 -17.80
N GLY A 283 -1.54 9.23 -18.86
CA GLY A 283 -0.73 8.58 -19.88
C GLY A 283 -0.45 7.09 -19.66
N TYR A 284 -1.03 6.48 -18.62
CA TYR A 284 -0.97 5.02 -18.43
C TYR A 284 -1.71 4.30 -19.53
N ARG A 285 -1.21 3.11 -19.91
CA ARG A 285 -1.78 2.30 -20.99
C ARG A 285 -2.24 0.95 -20.46
N LEU A 286 -3.48 0.57 -20.80
CA LEU A 286 -3.99 -0.78 -20.65
C LEU A 286 -4.42 -1.34 -22.02
N ILE A 287 -4.20 -2.64 -22.25
CA ILE A 287 -4.64 -3.32 -23.47
C ILE A 287 -5.87 -4.15 -23.15
N LYS A 288 -6.96 -3.90 -23.85
CA LYS A 288 -8.19 -4.69 -23.80
C LYS A 288 -8.38 -5.43 -25.13
N SER A 289 -9.01 -6.59 -25.09
CA SER A 289 -9.26 -7.40 -26.28
C SER A 289 -10.71 -7.83 -26.38
N LEU A 290 -11.16 -8.01 -27.62
CA LEU A 290 -12.45 -8.60 -27.96
C LEU A 290 -12.22 -9.65 -29.05
N GLU A 291 -12.60 -10.90 -28.77
CA GLU A 291 -12.59 -11.97 -29.78
C GLU A 291 -13.84 -11.86 -30.67
N VAL A 292 -13.64 -11.71 -31.97
CA VAL A 292 -14.69 -11.71 -32.99
C VAL A 292 -14.67 -13.05 -33.70
N THR A 293 -15.72 -13.84 -33.51
CA THR A 293 -15.93 -15.09 -34.24
C THR A 293 -16.82 -14.83 -35.45
N VAL A 294 -16.25 -15.01 -36.64
CA VAL A 294 -16.96 -14.93 -37.92
C VAL A 294 -17.55 -16.30 -38.24
N ALA A 295 -18.87 -16.42 -38.13
CA ALA A 295 -19.62 -17.63 -38.46
C ALA A 295 -20.06 -17.61 -39.94
N GLU A 296 -20.18 -18.78 -40.57
CA GLU A 296 -20.72 -18.90 -41.94
C GLU A 296 -22.14 -18.32 -42.07
#